data_AF-A0A358M3E9-F1
#
_entry.id   AF-A0A358M3E9-F1
#
_cell.length_a   1.000
_cell.length_b   1.000
_cell.length_c   1.000
_cell.angle_alpha   90.00
_cell.angle_beta   90.00
_cell.angle_gamma   90.00
#
_symmetry.space_group_name_H-M   'P 1'
#
loop_
_entity.id
_entity.type
_entity.pdbx_description
1 polymer ?
#
loop_
_entity_poly.entity_id
_entity_poly.type
_entity_poly.pdbx_seq_one_letter_code
_entity_poly.pdbx_strand_id
1 'polypeptide(L)'
;MTHADETPFLPADAVYMHEGESCGYAEGELVVTPACSERLRGYNLYWGNRAGERLANYTKITELNNPGAEEIRYRFPKALLVPEGAKTLLLFPVLYNAERTQFKEASCCYAMEIGTEPFPGKEEKRFSFAVISDLHVTTDPEHIHNRHLKNCFSHLLHLVPDAIGIMCTGDVTNHGYPEEWEQFSVLWTEARERGLPPMHFAVGNHDMHFHK
;
A
#
# COMPACT_ATOMS: atom_id res chain seq x y z
N MET A 1 8.59 -24.61 -22.46
CA MET A 1 7.14 -24.32 -22.38
C MET A 1 6.94 -22.95 -23.00
N THR A 2 6.36 -22.88 -24.19
CA THR A 2 5.99 -21.61 -24.81
C THR A 2 4.86 -21.02 -23.98
N HIS A 3 5.11 -19.90 -23.29
CA HIS A 3 4.03 -19.14 -22.68
C HIS A 3 3.00 -18.84 -23.79
N ALA A 4 1.73 -19.17 -23.55
CA ALA A 4 0.66 -18.80 -24.47
C ALA A 4 0.73 -17.28 -24.67
N ASP A 5 0.51 -16.82 -25.91
CA ASP A 5 0.48 -15.39 -26.20
C ASP A 5 -0.69 -14.74 -25.44
N GLU A 6 -0.37 -13.86 -24.49
CA GLU A 6 -1.33 -13.18 -23.63
C GLU A 6 -1.72 -11.80 -24.19
N THR A 7 -1.12 -11.36 -25.30
CA THR A 7 -1.41 -10.06 -25.94
C THR A 7 -2.87 -9.86 -26.38
N PRO A 8 -3.65 -10.90 -26.77
CA PRO A 8 -5.07 -10.72 -27.11
C PRO A 8 -5.95 -10.29 -25.94
N PHE A 9 -5.43 -10.36 -24.70
CA PHE A 9 -6.16 -9.95 -23.50
C PHE A 9 -5.81 -8.54 -23.03
N LEU A 10 -4.92 -7.84 -23.72
CA LEU A 10 -4.69 -6.41 -23.49
C LEU A 10 -5.98 -5.62 -23.80
N PRO A 11 -6.21 -4.48 -23.14
CA PRO A 11 -7.31 -3.59 -23.50
C PRO A 11 -7.32 -3.29 -25.00
N ALA A 12 -8.52 -3.27 -25.59
CA ALA A 12 -8.68 -2.83 -26.97
C ALA A 12 -8.35 -1.34 -27.10
N ASP A 13 -8.68 -0.58 -26.06
CA ASP A 13 -8.27 0.81 -25.87
C ASP A 13 -8.25 1.15 -24.37
N ALA A 14 -7.47 2.16 -24.00
CA ALA A 14 -7.54 2.74 -22.67
C ALA A 14 -7.08 4.20 -22.69
N VAL A 15 -7.93 5.06 -22.13
CA VAL A 15 -7.73 6.51 -22.12
C VAL A 15 -7.69 6.99 -20.68
N TYR A 16 -6.61 7.67 -20.33
CA TYR A 16 -6.49 8.39 -19.06
C TYR A 16 -6.68 9.88 -19.29
N MET A 17 -7.75 10.42 -18.72
CA MET A 17 -8.09 11.84 -18.73
C MET A 17 -7.63 12.45 -17.41
N HIS A 18 -6.42 13.00 -17.41
CA HIS A 18 -5.86 13.72 -16.26
C HIS A 18 -6.67 15.00 -15.99
N GLU A 19 -7.13 15.16 -14.75
CA GLU A 19 -7.84 16.33 -14.25
C GLU A 19 -6.85 17.17 -13.41
N GLY A 20 -6.06 18.06 -14.02
CA GLY A 20 -5.23 18.98 -13.23
C GLY A 20 -4.34 19.93 -14.01
N GLU A 21 -4.34 21.21 -13.61
CA GLU A 21 -3.32 22.19 -14.02
C GLU A 21 -2.02 22.06 -13.20
N SER A 22 -2.03 21.27 -12.12
CA SER A 22 -0.94 21.14 -11.15
C SER A 22 -0.08 19.91 -11.41
N CYS A 23 1.24 20.13 -11.48
CA CYS A 23 2.24 19.07 -11.48
C CYS A 23 2.09 18.15 -10.27
N GLY A 24 2.26 16.84 -10.47
CA GLY A 24 2.49 15.90 -9.38
C GLY A 24 1.30 15.11 -8.84
N TYR A 25 0.08 15.34 -9.30
CA TYR A 25 -1.11 14.60 -8.85
C TYR A 25 -1.72 13.76 -9.96
N ALA A 26 -2.28 12.60 -9.62
CA ALA A 26 -2.88 11.64 -10.53
C ALA A 26 -4.39 11.80 -10.67
N GLU A 27 -4.95 12.93 -10.25
CA GLU A 27 -6.38 13.19 -10.36
C GLU A 27 -6.83 13.06 -11.82
N GLY A 28 -7.98 12.42 -12.03
CA GLY A 28 -8.46 12.10 -13.37
C GLY A 28 -9.32 10.86 -13.42
N GLU A 29 -9.75 10.53 -14.62
CA GLU A 29 -10.53 9.33 -14.92
C GLU A 29 -9.79 8.45 -15.94
N LEU A 30 -9.66 7.17 -15.59
CA LEU A 30 -9.22 6.13 -16.50
C LEU A 30 -10.46 5.41 -17.06
N VAL A 31 -10.56 5.35 -18.37
CA VAL A 31 -11.58 4.57 -19.10
C VAL A 31 -10.87 3.47 -19.87
N VAL A 32 -11.24 2.22 -19.62
CA VAL A 32 -10.66 1.04 -20.26
C VAL A 32 -11.72 0.34 -21.08
N THR A 33 -11.44 0.11 -22.36
CA THR A 33 -12.23 -0.77 -23.22
C THR A 33 -11.61 -2.17 -23.18
N PRO A 34 -12.22 -3.12 -22.46
CA PRO A 34 -11.60 -4.42 -22.22
C PRO A 34 -11.56 -5.29 -23.48
N ALA A 35 -10.61 -6.22 -23.57
CA ALA A 35 -10.71 -7.33 -24.52
C ALA A 35 -11.94 -8.20 -24.24
N CYS A 36 -12.62 -8.64 -25.29
CA CYS A 36 -13.79 -9.50 -25.17
C CYS A 36 -13.36 -10.96 -24.96
N SER A 37 -13.34 -11.43 -23.71
CA SER A 37 -13.05 -12.83 -23.40
C SER A 37 -13.59 -13.26 -22.04
N GLU A 38 -14.20 -14.45 -21.98
CA GLU A 38 -14.63 -15.10 -20.73
C GLU A 38 -13.47 -15.46 -19.79
N ARG A 39 -12.24 -15.54 -20.33
CA ARG A 39 -11.04 -15.78 -19.52
C ARG A 39 -10.53 -14.53 -18.82
N LEU A 40 -10.94 -13.34 -19.27
CA LEU A 40 -10.50 -12.08 -18.70
C LEU A 40 -11.41 -11.70 -17.53
N ARG A 41 -10.81 -11.52 -16.34
CA ARG A 41 -11.52 -11.00 -15.16
C ARG A 41 -11.49 -9.47 -15.08
N GLY A 42 -10.48 -8.85 -15.69
CA GLY A 42 -10.18 -7.44 -15.51
C GLY A 42 -8.69 -7.17 -15.61
N TYR A 43 -8.24 -6.05 -15.02
CA TYR A 43 -6.85 -5.60 -15.08
C TYR A 43 -6.34 -5.19 -13.71
N ASN A 44 -5.08 -5.45 -13.43
CA ASN A 44 -4.38 -4.81 -12.33
C ASN A 44 -3.68 -3.54 -12.85
N LEU A 45 -3.88 -2.44 -12.13
CA LEU A 45 -3.33 -1.13 -12.48
C LEU A 45 -2.08 -0.83 -11.63
N TYR A 46 -0.99 -0.45 -12.27
CA TYR A 46 0.29 -0.12 -11.63
C TYR A 46 0.88 1.19 -12.13
N TRP A 47 1.77 1.77 -11.32
CA TRP A 47 2.74 2.76 -11.79
C TRP A 47 3.82 2.09 -12.64
N GLY A 48 4.18 2.73 -13.74
CA GLY A 48 5.26 2.29 -14.62
C GLY A 48 6.30 3.36 -14.87
N ASN A 49 7.53 2.92 -15.11
CA ASN A 49 8.64 3.78 -15.53
C ASN A 49 8.57 4.08 -17.04
N ARG A 50 9.53 4.87 -17.55
CA ARG A 50 9.58 5.23 -18.98
C ARG A 50 9.80 4.03 -19.92
N ALA A 51 10.34 2.92 -19.42
CA ALA A 51 10.54 1.69 -20.18
C ALA A 51 9.27 0.81 -20.22
N GLY A 52 8.18 1.22 -19.56
CA GLY A 52 6.95 0.43 -19.45
C GLY A 52 7.02 -0.70 -18.42
N GLU A 53 8.01 -0.67 -17.53
CA GLU A 53 8.17 -1.67 -16.46
C GLU A 53 7.52 -1.15 -15.18
N ARG A 54 7.08 -2.06 -14.30
CA ARG A 54 6.52 -1.69 -13.00
C ARG A 54 7.53 -0.86 -12.21
N LEU A 55 7.05 0.22 -11.61
CA LEU A 55 7.86 1.05 -10.73
C LEU A 55 8.24 0.22 -9.49
N ALA A 56 9.54 0.11 -9.23
CA ALA A 56 10.05 -0.64 -8.09
C ALA A 56 9.55 -0.06 -6.77
N ASN A 57 9.34 -0.93 -5.77
CA ASN A 57 8.85 -0.59 -4.43
C ASN A 57 7.40 -0.04 -4.35
N TYR A 58 6.68 0.02 -5.47
CA TYR A 58 5.26 0.33 -5.49
C TYR A 58 4.43 -0.92 -5.74
N THR A 59 3.35 -1.05 -4.97
CA THR A 59 2.36 -2.12 -5.15
C THR A 59 1.30 -1.71 -6.17
N LYS A 60 0.35 -2.62 -6.41
CA LYS A 60 -0.83 -2.38 -7.25
C LYS A 60 -1.59 -1.15 -6.75
N ILE A 61 -1.96 -0.23 -7.66
CA ILE A 61 -2.82 0.92 -7.35
C ILE A 61 -4.21 0.41 -7.02
N THR A 62 -4.79 -0.38 -7.93
CA THR A 62 -6.09 -1.01 -7.74
C THR A 62 -6.28 -2.20 -8.70
N GLU A 63 -7.31 -2.99 -8.44
CA GLU A 63 -7.85 -4.00 -9.35
C GLU A 63 -9.09 -3.47 -10.04
N LEU A 64 -9.07 -3.49 -11.37
CA LEU A 64 -10.15 -3.08 -12.25
C LEU A 64 -10.92 -4.32 -12.68
N ASN A 65 -11.94 -4.71 -11.91
CA ASN A 65 -12.77 -5.86 -12.24
C ASN A 65 -13.70 -5.54 -13.41
N ASN A 66 -13.85 -6.50 -14.32
CA ASN A 66 -14.76 -6.42 -15.44
C ASN A 66 -15.62 -7.69 -15.53
N PRO A 67 -16.87 -7.65 -15.06
CA PRO A 67 -17.77 -8.78 -15.17
C PRO A 67 -18.38 -8.97 -16.58
N GLY A 68 -18.06 -8.13 -17.59
CA GLY A 68 -18.73 -8.15 -18.89
C GLY A 68 -17.98 -7.46 -20.05
N ALA A 69 -18.71 -6.97 -21.05
CA ALA A 69 -18.15 -6.30 -22.23
C ALA A 69 -18.20 -4.76 -22.14
N GLU A 70 -18.53 -4.22 -20.97
CA GLU A 70 -18.69 -2.78 -20.76
C GLU A 70 -17.35 -2.09 -20.47
N GLU A 71 -17.31 -0.79 -20.69
CA GLU A 71 -16.17 0.04 -20.30
C GLU A 71 -15.94 -0.01 -18.79
N ILE A 72 -14.68 -0.15 -18.38
CA ILE A 72 -14.29 -0.04 -16.98
C ILE A 72 -13.88 1.40 -16.73
N ARG A 73 -14.50 2.05 -15.74
CA ARG A 73 -14.17 3.41 -15.34
C ARG A 73 -13.55 3.41 -13.95
N TYR A 74 -12.42 4.08 -13.81
CA TYR A 74 -11.74 4.27 -12.54
C TYR A 74 -11.40 5.73 -12.33
N ARG A 75 -11.96 6.32 -11.27
CA ARG A 75 -11.63 7.67 -10.84
C ARG A 75 -10.50 7.62 -9.83
N PHE A 76 -9.41 8.30 -10.14
CA PHE A 76 -8.31 8.43 -9.19
C PHE A 76 -8.75 9.31 -8.01
N PRO A 77 -8.38 8.94 -6.77
CA PRO A 77 -8.65 9.76 -5.60
C PRO A 77 -8.02 11.15 -5.73
N LYS A 78 -8.71 12.15 -5.15
CA LYS A 78 -8.14 13.50 -5.01
C LYS A 78 -6.83 13.45 -4.21
N ALA A 79 -5.90 14.32 -4.59
CA ALA A 79 -4.57 14.45 -4.01
C ALA A 79 -3.70 13.18 -4.05
N LEU A 80 -4.03 12.18 -4.90
CA LEU A 80 -3.14 11.05 -5.11
C LEU A 80 -1.85 11.53 -5.79
N LEU A 81 -0.72 11.37 -5.12
CA LEU A 81 0.58 11.78 -5.65
C LEU A 81 1.04 10.81 -6.74
N VAL A 82 1.53 11.36 -7.85
CA VAL A 82 2.28 10.58 -8.85
C VAL A 82 3.67 10.32 -8.30
N PRO A 83 4.08 9.06 -8.11
CA PRO A 83 5.39 8.73 -7.57
C PRO A 83 6.57 9.23 -8.40
N GLU A 84 7.69 9.52 -7.75
CA GLU A 84 8.95 9.78 -8.45
C GLU A 84 9.31 8.59 -9.37
N GLY A 85 9.72 8.90 -10.60
CA GLY A 85 10.03 7.91 -11.62
C GLY A 85 8.83 7.31 -12.36
N ALA A 86 7.59 7.54 -11.90
CA ALA A 86 6.39 7.17 -12.64
C ALA A 86 6.24 8.04 -13.90
N LYS A 87 6.09 7.39 -15.06
CA LYS A 87 5.85 8.02 -16.35
C LYS A 87 4.66 7.41 -17.09
N THR A 88 4.29 6.18 -16.75
CA THR A 88 3.16 5.48 -17.35
C THR A 88 2.23 4.88 -16.29
N LEU A 89 0.97 4.68 -16.66
CA LEU A 89 0.08 3.71 -16.03
C LEU A 89 0.17 2.39 -16.80
N LEU A 90 0.23 1.28 -16.08
CA LEU A 90 0.32 -0.06 -16.66
C LEU A 90 -0.91 -0.89 -16.30
N LEU A 91 -1.56 -1.46 -17.30
CA LEU A 91 -2.67 -2.39 -17.15
C LEU A 91 -2.22 -3.81 -17.47
N PHE A 92 -2.22 -4.67 -16.47
CA PHE A 92 -1.92 -6.10 -16.63
C PHE A 92 -3.22 -6.91 -16.60
N PRO A 93 -3.54 -7.68 -17.66
CA PRO A 93 -4.70 -8.56 -17.67
C PRO A 93 -4.66 -9.57 -16.53
N VAL A 94 -5.83 -9.85 -15.93
CA VAL A 94 -6.01 -10.91 -14.93
C VAL A 94 -6.82 -12.03 -15.57
N LEU A 95 -6.18 -13.18 -15.79
CA LEU A 95 -6.70 -14.27 -16.61
C LEU A 95 -7.05 -15.49 -15.78
N TYR A 96 -8.18 -16.13 -16.10
CA TYR A 96 -8.50 -17.43 -15.56
C TYR A 96 -7.57 -18.49 -16.14
N ASN A 97 -6.89 -19.21 -15.25
CA ASN A 97 -6.11 -20.40 -15.57
C ASN A 97 -6.92 -21.65 -15.19
N ALA A 98 -7.42 -22.35 -16.21
CA ALA A 98 -8.24 -23.54 -16.03
C ALA A 98 -7.47 -24.72 -15.40
N GLU A 99 -6.18 -24.88 -15.68
CA GLU A 99 -5.36 -25.97 -15.14
C GLU A 99 -5.20 -25.88 -13.63
N ARG A 100 -5.10 -24.65 -13.11
CA ARG A 100 -4.89 -24.38 -11.68
C ARG A 100 -6.15 -23.83 -10.99
N THR A 101 -7.27 -23.76 -11.71
CA THR A 101 -8.56 -23.22 -11.25
C THR A 101 -8.42 -21.90 -10.49
N GLN A 102 -7.57 -20.99 -10.98
CA GLN A 102 -7.23 -19.74 -10.28
C GLN A 102 -6.97 -18.62 -11.28
N PHE A 103 -7.12 -17.39 -10.82
CA PHE A 103 -6.76 -16.22 -11.61
C PHE A 103 -5.27 -15.92 -11.48
N LYS A 104 -4.63 -15.59 -12.60
CA LYS A 104 -3.24 -15.18 -12.66
C LYS A 104 -3.11 -13.93 -13.52
N GLU A 105 -2.27 -13.02 -13.06
CA GLU A 105 -1.86 -11.87 -13.84
C GLU A 105 -0.98 -12.28 -15.04
N ALA A 106 -1.26 -11.67 -16.19
CA ALA A 106 -0.49 -11.85 -17.42
C ALA A 106 0.90 -11.22 -17.32
N SER A 107 1.79 -11.65 -18.20
CA SER A 107 3.17 -11.17 -18.32
C SER A 107 3.28 -9.89 -19.16
N CYS A 108 2.34 -9.66 -20.08
CA CYS A 108 2.26 -8.45 -20.89
C CYS A 108 1.39 -7.37 -20.23
N CYS A 109 1.60 -6.11 -20.63
CA CYS A 109 0.78 -4.99 -20.18
C CYS A 109 0.48 -4.01 -21.31
N TYR A 110 -0.55 -3.19 -21.09
CA TYR A 110 -0.82 -1.99 -21.85
C TYR A 110 -0.31 -0.79 -21.08
N ALA A 111 0.52 0.02 -21.71
CA ALA A 111 1.12 1.21 -21.10
C ALA A 111 0.50 2.47 -21.70
N MET A 112 0.16 3.43 -20.84
CA MET A 112 -0.31 4.76 -21.25
C MET A 112 0.44 5.83 -20.45
N GLU A 113 0.70 6.99 -21.04
CA GLU A 113 1.37 8.08 -20.35
C GLU A 113 0.47 8.72 -19.28
N ILE A 114 1.06 9.12 -18.15
CA ILE A 114 0.33 9.82 -17.07
C ILE A 114 0.02 11.28 -17.47
N GLY A 115 0.82 11.87 -18.38
CA GLY A 115 0.59 13.24 -18.87
C GLY A 115 0.91 14.35 -17.86
N THR A 116 1.41 14.02 -16.67
CA THR A 116 1.93 14.99 -15.69
C THR A 116 3.30 14.55 -15.19
N GLU A 117 4.10 15.54 -14.78
CA GLU A 117 5.35 15.26 -14.07
C GLU A 117 5.05 14.69 -12.67
N PRO A 118 5.88 13.77 -12.15
CA PRO A 118 5.69 13.21 -10.84
C PRO A 118 5.73 14.30 -9.77
N PHE A 119 5.12 14.03 -8.62
CA PHE A 119 5.22 14.96 -7.50
C PHE A 119 6.70 15.16 -7.19
N PRO A 120 7.22 16.40 -7.25
CA PRO A 120 8.63 16.63 -6.97
C PRO A 120 8.85 16.22 -5.53
N GLY A 121 9.55 15.10 -5.34
CA GLY A 121 10.11 14.76 -4.04
C GLY A 121 10.92 15.99 -3.62
N LYS A 122 10.58 16.60 -2.48
CA LYS A 122 11.47 17.60 -1.91
C LYS A 122 12.77 16.84 -1.62
N GLU A 123 13.84 17.17 -2.36
CA GLU A 123 15.14 16.49 -2.25
C GLU A 123 15.66 16.49 -0.80
N GLU A 124 15.20 17.43 0.02
CA GLU A 124 15.53 17.51 1.43
C GLU A 124 14.41 16.94 2.32
N LYS A 125 14.67 15.77 2.90
CA LYS A 125 13.90 15.20 4.01
C LYS A 125 13.96 16.16 5.21
N ARG A 126 12.83 16.78 5.57
CA ARG A 126 12.77 17.69 6.72
C ARG A 126 12.71 16.97 8.06
N PHE A 127 11.91 15.92 8.13
CA PHE A 127 11.72 15.09 9.31
C PHE A 127 11.43 13.65 8.88
N SER A 128 11.77 12.70 9.76
CA SER A 128 11.42 11.29 9.64
C SER A 128 10.60 10.92 10.88
N PHE A 129 9.60 10.07 10.73
CA PHE A 129 8.87 9.48 11.85
C PHE A 129 8.35 8.10 11.47
N ALA A 130 8.19 7.24 12.46
CA ALA A 130 7.57 5.93 12.26
C ALA A 130 6.07 6.01 12.53
N VAL A 131 5.29 5.18 11.84
CA VAL A 131 3.87 4.95 12.15
C VAL A 131 3.68 3.47 12.42
N ILE A 132 3.12 3.13 13.57
CA ILE A 132 2.80 1.76 13.99
C ILE A 132 1.37 1.72 14.52
N SER A 133 0.73 0.55 14.53
CA SER A 133 -0.66 0.37 14.98
C SER A 133 -0.85 -1.05 15.52
N ASP A 134 -1.96 -1.28 16.23
CA ASP A 134 -2.46 -2.61 16.55
C ASP A 134 -1.40 -3.45 17.29
N LEU A 135 -0.84 -2.87 18.36
CA LEU A 135 0.22 -3.51 19.14
C LEU A 135 -0.34 -4.68 19.96
N HIS A 136 -1.59 -4.57 20.42
CA HIS A 136 -2.31 -5.60 21.17
C HIS A 136 -1.47 -6.24 22.28
N VAL A 137 -0.82 -5.41 23.09
CA VAL A 137 -0.02 -5.87 24.24
C VAL A 137 -0.91 -6.65 25.19
N THR A 138 -0.40 -7.80 25.61
CA THR A 138 -1.05 -8.70 26.57
C THR A 138 -0.25 -8.77 27.85
N THR A 139 -0.86 -9.28 28.93
CA THR A 139 -0.18 -9.45 30.22
C THR A 139 0.91 -10.54 30.22
N ASP A 140 0.82 -11.55 29.34
CA ASP A 140 1.86 -12.58 29.19
C ASP A 140 3.08 -12.00 28.43
N PRO A 141 4.26 -11.87 29.07
CA PRO A 141 5.46 -11.32 28.45
C PRO A 141 5.94 -12.11 27.22
N GLU A 142 5.62 -13.41 27.15
CA GLU A 142 6.04 -14.31 26.08
C GLU A 142 5.01 -14.44 24.95
N HIS A 143 3.87 -13.74 25.08
CA HIS A 143 2.87 -13.70 24.03
C HIS A 143 3.45 -13.19 22.71
N ILE A 144 2.93 -13.72 21.60
CA ILE A 144 3.47 -13.42 20.28
C ILE A 144 3.41 -11.92 19.93
N HIS A 145 2.36 -11.21 20.37
CA HIS A 145 2.24 -9.75 20.18
C HIS A 145 3.37 -9.00 20.87
N ASN A 146 3.66 -9.32 22.14
CA ASN A 146 4.74 -8.70 22.91
C ASN A 146 6.11 -8.96 22.29
N ARG A 147 6.36 -10.18 21.78
CA ARG A 147 7.60 -10.51 21.05
C ARG A 147 7.72 -9.75 19.74
N HIS A 148 6.63 -9.65 18.96
CA HIS A 148 6.61 -8.85 17.74
C HIS A 148 6.88 -7.38 18.01
N LEU A 149 6.32 -6.83 19.10
CA LEU A 149 6.57 -5.45 19.51
C LEU A 149 8.05 -5.22 19.87
N LYS A 150 8.67 -6.11 20.65
CA LYS A 150 10.12 -6.07 20.96
C LYS A 150 10.98 -6.08 19.69
N ASN A 151 10.62 -6.91 18.71
CA ASN A 151 11.32 -6.97 17.43
C ASN A 151 11.11 -5.71 16.61
N CYS A 152 9.88 -5.19 16.56
CA CYS A 152 9.54 -3.92 15.90
C CYS A 152 10.38 -2.77 16.46
N PHE A 153 10.42 -2.60 17.78
CA PHE A 153 11.27 -1.60 18.44
C PHE A 153 12.74 -1.76 18.10
N SER A 154 13.24 -2.99 18.08
CA SER A 154 14.64 -3.26 17.69
C SER A 154 14.92 -2.91 16.23
N HIS A 155 13.98 -3.14 15.31
CA HIS A 155 14.12 -2.76 13.91
C HIS A 155 14.03 -1.25 13.69
N LEU A 156 13.13 -0.56 14.39
CA LEU A 156 12.98 0.89 14.27
C LEU A 156 14.28 1.64 14.58
N LEU A 157 15.04 1.18 15.57
CA LEU A 157 16.37 1.73 15.90
C LEU A 157 17.35 1.69 14.72
N HIS A 158 17.19 0.74 13.78
CA HIS A 158 18.08 0.56 12.63
C HIS A 158 17.52 1.16 11.35
N LEU A 159 16.21 1.05 11.12
CA LEU A 159 15.56 1.45 9.87
C LEU A 159 15.33 2.97 9.79
N VAL A 160 15.06 3.61 10.93
CA VAL A 160 14.74 5.04 11.00
C VAL A 160 15.51 5.70 12.15
N PRO A 161 16.86 5.66 12.13
CA PRO A 161 17.70 6.14 13.24
C PRO A 161 17.56 7.65 13.51
N ASP A 162 17.01 8.40 12.54
CA ASP A 162 16.76 9.84 12.64
C ASP A 162 15.28 10.18 12.80
N ALA A 163 14.43 9.20 13.13
CA ALA A 163 13.04 9.45 13.44
C ALA A 163 12.92 10.37 14.66
N ILE A 164 12.18 11.47 14.51
CA ILE A 164 11.91 12.41 15.60
C ILE A 164 10.84 11.89 16.57
N GLY A 165 10.12 10.84 16.17
CA GLY A 165 9.09 10.20 16.98
C GLY A 165 8.43 9.03 16.29
N ILE A 166 7.58 8.34 17.04
CA ILE A 166 6.74 7.22 16.61
C ILE A 166 5.29 7.61 16.84
N MET A 167 4.45 7.49 15.81
CA MET A 167 3.01 7.69 15.90
C MET A 167 2.36 6.32 16.03
N CYS A 168 1.79 6.03 17.20
CA CYS A 168 1.00 4.82 17.44
C CYS A 168 -0.48 5.14 17.21
N THR A 169 -1.10 4.52 16.21
CA THR A 169 -2.47 4.83 15.78
C THR A 169 -3.57 4.06 16.52
N GLY A 170 -3.26 3.55 17.73
CA GLY A 170 -4.23 2.91 18.62
C GLY A 170 -4.05 1.40 18.74
N ASP A 171 -4.90 0.82 19.60
CA ASP A 171 -4.90 -0.59 19.99
C ASP A 171 -3.53 -1.00 20.54
N VAL A 172 -3.04 -0.21 21.50
CA VAL A 172 -1.80 -0.47 22.24
C VAL A 172 -1.95 -1.73 23.08
N THR A 173 -3.07 -1.84 23.78
CA THR A 173 -3.40 -2.98 24.64
C THR A 173 -4.42 -3.89 23.97
N ASN A 174 -4.49 -5.15 24.37
CA ASN A 174 -5.42 -6.09 23.75
C ASN A 174 -6.85 -5.99 24.31
N HIS A 175 -7.01 -5.52 25.54
CA HIS A 175 -8.30 -5.41 26.23
C HIS A 175 -8.48 -4.12 27.05
N GLY A 176 -7.44 -3.31 27.17
CA GLY A 176 -7.48 -2.06 27.93
C GLY A 176 -7.25 -2.27 29.43
N TYR A 177 -6.80 -3.46 29.83
CA TYR A 177 -6.59 -3.78 31.24
C TYR A 177 -5.36 -3.04 31.79
N PRO A 178 -5.38 -2.58 33.06
CA PRO A 178 -4.24 -1.92 33.67
C PRO A 178 -2.92 -2.71 33.57
N GLU A 179 -2.99 -4.03 33.71
CA GLU A 179 -1.83 -4.93 33.63
C GLU A 179 -1.21 -4.99 32.23
N GLU A 180 -1.99 -4.76 31.18
CA GLU A 180 -1.49 -4.66 29.81
C GLU A 180 -0.75 -3.33 29.59
N TRP A 181 -1.23 -2.25 30.21
CA TRP A 181 -0.54 -0.96 30.22
C TRP A 181 0.78 -1.01 31.01
N GLU A 182 0.80 -1.74 32.12
CA GLU A 182 2.03 -2.00 32.88
C GLU A 182 3.03 -2.78 32.03
N GLN A 183 2.59 -3.86 31.37
CA GLN A 183 3.45 -4.63 30.49
C GLN A 183 3.96 -3.79 29.30
N PHE A 184 3.12 -2.96 28.69
CA PHE A 184 3.56 -2.03 27.65
C PHE A 184 4.61 -1.06 28.19
N SER A 185 4.42 -0.53 29.40
CA SER A 185 5.35 0.40 30.03
C SER A 185 6.74 -0.22 30.24
N VAL A 186 6.82 -1.51 30.58
CA VAL A 186 8.09 -2.25 30.65
C VAL A 186 8.77 -2.29 29.28
N LEU A 187 8.07 -2.80 28.25
CA LEU A 187 8.61 -2.91 26.88
C LEU A 187 9.08 -1.57 26.32
N TRP A 188 8.28 -0.53 26.58
CA TRP A 188 8.55 0.82 26.13
C TRP A 188 9.75 1.44 26.85
N THR A 189 9.86 1.25 28.16
CA THR A 189 10.99 1.77 28.95
C THR A 189 12.30 1.13 28.49
N GLU A 190 12.33 -0.20 28.34
CA GLU A 190 13.49 -0.93 27.82
C GLU A 190 13.90 -0.41 26.42
N ALA A 191 12.93 -0.15 25.54
CA ALA A 191 13.21 0.35 24.21
C ALA A 191 13.73 1.80 24.21
N ARG A 192 13.18 2.67 25.06
CA ARG A 192 13.65 4.05 25.24
C ARG A 192 15.07 4.10 25.78
N GLU A 193 15.42 3.23 26.73
CA GLU A 193 16.79 3.12 27.24
C GLU A 193 17.78 2.72 26.14
N ARG A 194 17.32 1.99 25.12
CA ARG A 194 18.08 1.64 23.91
C ARG A 194 18.10 2.75 22.85
N GLY A 195 17.50 3.91 23.13
CA GLY A 195 17.51 5.07 22.24
C GLY A 195 16.31 5.22 21.32
N LEU A 196 15.21 4.49 21.57
CA LEU A 196 14.00 4.61 20.74
C LEU A 196 13.40 6.03 20.91
N PRO A 197 13.06 6.74 19.81
CA PRO A 197 12.55 8.11 19.89
C PRO A 197 11.15 8.14 20.53
N PRO A 198 10.68 9.29 21.05
CA PRO A 198 9.39 9.39 21.75
C PRO A 198 8.22 8.84 20.96
N MET A 199 7.24 8.26 21.66
CA MET A 199 6.01 7.74 21.05
C MET A 199 4.81 8.61 21.41
N HIS A 200 3.97 8.89 20.43
CA HIS A 200 2.71 9.62 20.54
C HIS A 200 1.56 8.66 20.22
N PHE A 201 0.51 8.69 21.03
CA PHE A 201 -0.54 7.69 21.01
C PHE A 201 -1.87 8.30 20.58
N ALA A 202 -2.56 7.62 19.67
CA ALA A 202 -4.02 7.66 19.57
C ALA A 202 -4.61 6.53 20.41
N VAL A 203 -5.90 6.64 20.74
CA VAL A 203 -6.65 5.62 21.48
C VAL A 203 -7.41 4.77 20.48
N GLY A 204 -7.21 3.45 20.55
CA GLY A 204 -8.01 2.47 19.81
C GLY A 204 -9.19 1.92 20.61
N ASN A 205 -10.02 1.09 20.00
CA ASN A 205 -11.18 0.53 20.68
C ASN A 205 -10.80 -0.55 21.72
N HIS A 206 -9.64 -1.19 21.58
CA HIS A 206 -9.13 -2.15 22.56
C HIS A 206 -8.47 -1.48 23.76
N ASP A 207 -8.11 -0.20 23.67
CA ASP A 207 -7.40 0.52 24.73
C ASP A 207 -8.29 0.95 25.90
N MET A 208 -9.60 1.00 25.67
CA MET A 208 -10.55 1.45 26.67
C MET A 208 -11.29 0.26 27.29
N HIS A 209 -10.91 -0.07 28.52
CA HIS A 209 -11.70 -0.99 29.32
C HIS A 209 -12.91 -0.26 29.92
N PHE A 210 -14.11 -0.57 29.43
CA PHE A 210 -15.35 -0.13 30.07
C PHE A 210 -15.70 -1.08 31.22
N HIS A 211 -15.57 -0.61 32.46
CA HIS A 211 -16.25 -1.25 33.58
C HIS A 211 -17.77 -1.17 33.33
N LYS A 212 -18.42 -2.32 33.19
CA LYS A 212 -19.88 -2.42 33.30
C LYS A 212 -20.28 -2.61 34.76
#